data_AF-A0A352J5G2-F1
#
_entry.id   AF-A0A352J5G2-F1
#
_cell.length_a   1.000
_cell.length_b   1.000
_cell.length_c   1.000
_cell.angle_alpha   90.00
_cell.angle_beta   90.00
_cell.angle_gamma   90.00
#
_symmetry.space_group_name_H-M   'P 1'
#
loop_
_entity.id
_entity.type
_entity.pdbx_description
1 polymer ?
#
loop_
_entity_poly.entity_id
_entity_poly.type
_entity_poly.pdbx_seq_one_letter_code
_entity_poly.pdbx_strand_id
1 'polypeptide(L)'
;NWNMRMSYVRSVILPQLADYIPFPAYDTQLLGTSINRPIRSSDVQALDFQAEKQMGAFDFISVGLFYRYINRPIERTTYEYGLDERMYVLQNSDKAVNYGLEANIRKQLGFMTDADFMSRIQFTAGFTLTRSSVYGKRMVMKNNDEFVETESMQKRPLSGQMPYLLNVGLNYSDKNLNANILFNRSGRQLFVLGENAYGHEYRAPFNSL
;
A
#
# COMPACT_ATOMS: atom_id res chain seq x y z
N ASN A 1 18.64 6.72 -24.69
CA ASN A 1 18.34 5.27 -24.86
C ASN A 1 17.26 4.88 -23.86
N TRP A 2 16.32 4.01 -24.27
CA TRP A 2 15.31 3.46 -23.37
C TRP A 2 15.86 2.18 -22.72
N ASN A 3 15.58 2.00 -21.43
CA ASN A 3 15.84 0.77 -20.69
C ASN A 3 14.48 0.16 -20.29
N MET A 4 14.28 -1.12 -20.57
CA MET A 4 13.05 -1.84 -20.22
C MET A 4 13.43 -3.05 -19.39
N ARG A 5 12.71 -3.25 -18.29
CA ARG A 5 12.93 -4.33 -17.33
C ARG A 5 11.61 -5.04 -17.05
N MET A 6 11.64 -6.36 -17.02
CA MET A 6 10.52 -7.19 -16.59
C MET A 6 11.05 -8.20 -15.58
N SER A 7 10.32 -8.41 -14.49
CA SER A 7 10.71 -9.35 -13.43
C SER A 7 9.52 -10.13 -12.93
N TYR A 8 9.74 -11.41 -12.67
CA TYR A 8 8.83 -12.26 -11.91
C TYR A 8 9.52 -12.75 -10.65
N VAL A 9 8.87 -12.60 -9.50
CA VAL A 9 9.39 -13.04 -8.20
C VAL A 9 8.31 -13.79 -7.46
N ARG A 10 8.67 -14.90 -6.83
CA ARG A 10 7.81 -15.62 -5.88
C ARG A 10 8.46 -15.58 -4.51
N SER A 11 7.72 -15.14 -3.51
CA SER A 11 8.18 -15.05 -2.12
C SER A 11 7.12 -15.59 -1.16
N VAL A 12 7.54 -15.88 0.07
CA VAL A 12 6.66 -16.37 1.13
C VAL A 12 6.80 -15.44 2.33
N ILE A 13 5.67 -15.01 2.89
CA ILE A 13 5.60 -14.23 4.12
C ILE A 13 5.28 -15.21 5.25
N LEU A 14 6.23 -15.37 6.16
CA LEU A 14 6.08 -16.20 7.35
C LEU A 14 5.46 -15.38 8.50
N PRO A 15 4.48 -15.93 9.23
CA PRO A 15 4.03 -15.36 10.50
C PRO A 15 5.18 -15.23 11.49
N GLN A 16 5.09 -14.22 12.36
CA GLN A 16 6.01 -14.09 13.48
C GLN A 16 5.66 -15.11 14.57
N LEU A 17 6.62 -15.44 15.44
CA LEU A 17 6.37 -16.36 16.57
C LEU A 17 5.21 -15.89 17.44
N ALA A 18 5.09 -14.58 17.66
CA ALA A 18 3.98 -13.97 18.41
C ALA A 18 2.62 -14.16 17.73
N ASP A 19 2.57 -14.29 16.40
CA ASP A 19 1.31 -14.46 15.67
C ASP A 19 0.72 -15.88 15.87
N TYR A 20 1.53 -16.85 16.31
CA TYR A 20 1.06 -18.19 16.64
C TYR A 20 0.46 -18.30 18.05
N ILE A 21 0.63 -17.27 18.87
CA ILE A 21 0.12 -17.24 20.24
C ILE A 21 -1.37 -16.89 20.20
N PRO A 22 -2.29 -17.81 20.54
CA PRO A 22 -3.72 -17.59 20.43
C PRO A 22 -4.32 -17.02 21.74
N PHE A 23 -3.51 -16.32 22.53
CA PHE A 23 -3.97 -15.71 23.79
C PHE A 23 -4.41 -14.27 23.54
N PRO A 24 -5.60 -13.87 24.00
CA PRO A 24 -6.01 -12.47 23.98
C PRO A 24 -5.02 -11.61 24.77
N ALA A 25 -4.55 -10.53 24.16
CA ALA A 25 -3.66 -9.56 24.79
C ALA A 25 -4.14 -8.14 24.49
N TYR A 26 -4.13 -7.28 25.49
CA TYR A 26 -4.51 -5.88 25.29
C TYR A 26 -3.44 -5.15 24.48
N ASP A 27 -3.83 -4.61 23.33
CA ASP A 27 -2.99 -3.81 22.46
C ASP A 27 -3.17 -2.33 22.81
N THR A 28 -2.13 -1.73 23.37
CA THR A 28 -2.15 -0.32 23.80
C THR A 28 -2.12 0.67 22.64
N GLN A 29 -1.73 0.25 21.44
CA GLN A 29 -1.74 1.10 20.24
C GLN A 29 -3.12 1.13 19.60
N LEU A 30 -3.82 0.00 19.63
CA LEU A 30 -5.18 -0.13 19.10
C LEU A 30 -6.26 0.16 20.15
N LEU A 31 -5.89 0.26 21.43
CA LEU A 31 -6.78 0.47 22.57
C LEU A 31 -7.88 -0.61 22.66
N GLY A 32 -7.52 -1.87 22.43
CA GLY A 32 -8.46 -2.99 22.49
C GLY A 32 -7.75 -4.34 22.57
N THR A 33 -8.54 -5.41 22.66
CA THR A 33 -8.01 -6.77 22.86
C THR A 33 -7.66 -7.40 21.52
N SER A 34 -6.40 -7.78 21.32
CA SER A 34 -5.94 -8.50 20.13
C SER A 34 -5.87 -10.00 20.38
N ILE A 35 -6.33 -10.79 19.41
CA ILE A 35 -6.24 -12.26 19.43
C ILE A 35 -5.85 -12.77 18.04
N ASN A 36 -5.06 -13.84 17.98
CA ASN A 36 -4.65 -14.45 16.72
C ASN A 36 -5.39 -15.76 16.48
N ARG A 37 -6.02 -15.91 15.31
CA ARG A 37 -6.48 -17.21 14.82
C ARG A 37 -5.28 -18.04 14.33
N PRO A 38 -5.43 -19.36 14.16
CA PRO A 38 -4.41 -20.16 13.50
C PRO A 38 -4.15 -19.65 12.08
N ILE A 39 -3.06 -18.92 11.89
CA ILE A 39 -2.67 -18.37 10.59
C ILE A 39 -1.60 -19.21 9.90
N ARG A 40 -1.60 -19.10 8.57
CA ARG A 40 -0.65 -19.77 7.67
C ARG A 40 0.17 -18.73 6.92
N SER A 41 1.32 -19.16 6.43
CA SER A 41 2.19 -18.34 5.58
C SER A 41 1.46 -17.88 4.31
N SER A 42 1.73 -16.64 3.91
CA SER A 42 1.23 -16.09 2.65
C SER A 42 2.21 -16.40 1.52
N ASP A 43 1.73 -16.80 0.36
CA ASP A 43 2.54 -16.93 -0.86
C ASP A 43 2.27 -15.73 -1.76
N VAL A 44 3.32 -15.04 -2.20
CA VAL A 44 3.23 -13.82 -3.01
C VAL A 44 3.91 -14.08 -4.34
N GLN A 45 3.16 -13.90 -5.42
CA GLN A 45 3.67 -13.90 -6.77
C GLN A 45 3.64 -12.47 -7.30
N ALA A 46 4.76 -12.02 -7.82
CA ALA A 46 5.00 -10.66 -8.23
C ALA A 46 5.43 -10.61 -9.67
N LEU A 47 4.78 -9.74 -10.43
CA LEU A 47 5.15 -9.40 -11.79
C LEU A 47 5.30 -7.89 -11.88
N ASP A 48 6.47 -7.43 -12.29
CA ASP A 48 6.77 -6.02 -12.45
C ASP A 48 7.31 -5.76 -13.86
N PHE A 49 6.88 -4.65 -14.43
CA PHE A 49 7.38 -4.12 -15.70
C PHE A 49 7.78 -2.65 -15.49
N GLN A 50 8.93 -2.25 -16.01
CA GLN A 50 9.41 -0.87 -15.92
C GLN A 50 10.05 -0.45 -17.23
N ALA A 51 9.71 0.75 -17.70
CA ALA A 51 10.37 1.44 -18.80
C ALA A 51 10.95 2.76 -18.29
N GLU A 52 12.22 3.01 -18.59
CA GLU A 52 12.97 4.17 -18.13
C GLU A 52 13.72 4.81 -19.30
N LYS A 53 13.71 6.14 -19.38
CA LYS A 53 14.49 6.91 -20.34
C LYS A 53 15.39 7.88 -19.61
N GLN A 54 16.69 7.67 -19.75
CA GLN A 54 17.70 8.65 -19.36
C GLN A 54 17.74 9.76 -20.42
N MET A 55 17.59 11.01 -20.00
CA MET A 55 17.61 12.21 -20.86
C MET A 55 18.90 13.02 -20.72
N GLY A 56 19.60 12.88 -19.60
CA GLY A 56 20.87 13.54 -19.29
C GLY A 56 21.56 12.82 -18.13
N ALA A 57 22.73 13.27 -17.67
CA ALA A 57 23.47 12.58 -16.60
C ALA A 57 22.64 12.43 -15.31
N PHE A 58 21.76 13.39 -15.02
CA PHE A 58 20.93 13.42 -13.81
C PHE A 58 19.42 13.46 -14.08
N ASP A 59 19.02 13.33 -15.35
CA ASP A 59 17.63 13.45 -15.78
C ASP A 59 17.08 12.09 -16.25
N PHE A 60 15.94 11.69 -15.70
CA PHE A 60 15.26 10.49 -16.13
C PHE A 60 13.75 10.62 -16.03
N ILE A 61 13.06 9.81 -16.81
CA ILE A 61 11.64 9.52 -16.65
C ILE A 61 11.48 8.00 -16.62
N SER A 62 10.65 7.50 -15.71
CA SER A 62 10.35 6.09 -15.57
C SER A 62 8.86 5.89 -15.38
N VAL A 63 8.33 4.83 -15.98
CA VAL A 63 6.96 4.36 -15.78
C VAL A 63 7.02 2.86 -15.54
N GLY A 64 6.28 2.38 -14.56
CA GLY A 64 6.20 0.98 -14.20
C GLY A 64 4.77 0.53 -13.97
N LEU A 65 4.56 -0.76 -14.15
CA LEU A 65 3.34 -1.47 -13.80
C LEU A 65 3.73 -2.62 -12.88
N PHE A 66 2.92 -2.86 -11.86
CA PHE A 66 3.11 -4.00 -10.97
C PHE A 66 1.80 -4.76 -10.81
N TYR A 67 1.94 -6.07 -10.64
CA TYR A 67 0.86 -7.00 -10.34
C TYR A 67 1.35 -8.00 -9.29
N ARG A 68 0.57 -8.16 -8.24
CA ARG A 68 0.84 -9.04 -7.10
C ARG A 68 -0.39 -9.92 -6.87
N TYR A 69 -0.18 -11.22 -6.91
CA TYR A 69 -1.14 -12.21 -6.45
C TYR A 69 -0.68 -12.73 -5.10
N ILE A 70 -1.53 -12.61 -4.08
CA ILE A 70 -1.24 -12.99 -2.70
C ILE A 70 -2.21 -14.10 -2.32
N ASN A 71 -1.69 -15.30 -2.10
CA ASN A 71 -2.44 -16.40 -1.54
C ASN A 71 -2.39 -16.33 -0.02
N ARG A 72 -3.54 -16.46 0.64
CA ARG A 72 -3.67 -16.40 2.10
C ARG A 72 -3.11 -15.12 2.74
N PRO A 73 -3.46 -13.90 2.27
CA PRO A 73 -2.98 -12.67 2.89
C PRO A 73 -3.38 -12.62 4.37
N ILE A 74 -2.43 -12.31 5.25
CA ILE A 74 -2.66 -12.13 6.67
C ILE A 74 -3.12 -10.69 6.91
N GLU A 75 -4.31 -10.49 7.46
CA GLU A 75 -4.84 -9.16 7.81
C GLU A 75 -5.49 -9.20 9.20
N ARG A 76 -5.52 -8.04 9.86
CA ARG A 76 -6.22 -7.86 11.13
C ARG A 76 -7.59 -7.24 10.91
N THR A 77 -8.61 -7.89 11.46
CA THR A 77 -10.00 -7.44 11.40
C THR A 77 -10.53 -7.13 12.78
N THR A 78 -11.46 -6.19 12.86
CA THR A 78 -12.19 -5.86 14.07
C THR A 78 -13.43 -6.72 14.16
N TYR A 79 -13.70 -7.20 15.35
CA TYR A 79 -14.95 -7.78 15.79
C TYR A 79 -15.41 -6.98 17.01
N GLU A 80 -16.69 -6.64 17.07
CA GLU A 80 -17.28 -6.08 18.29
C GLU A 80 -17.58 -7.23 19.25
N TYR A 81 -16.96 -7.21 20.43
CA TYR A 81 -17.23 -8.17 21.49
C TYR A 81 -17.93 -7.43 22.65
N GLY A 82 -19.21 -7.72 22.87
CA GLY A 82 -20.01 -6.96 23.84
C GLY A 82 -20.30 -5.52 23.40
N LEU A 83 -20.74 -4.66 24.34
CA LEU A 83 -21.24 -3.32 24.02
C LEU A 83 -20.15 -2.27 23.74
N ASP A 84 -18.91 -2.45 24.21
CA ASP A 84 -17.85 -1.43 24.11
C ASP A 84 -16.41 -1.98 23.98
N GLU A 85 -16.22 -3.30 23.80
CA GLU A 85 -14.87 -3.87 23.66
C GLU A 85 -14.56 -4.22 22.20
N ARG A 86 -13.58 -3.51 21.63
CA ARG A 86 -13.05 -3.81 20.30
C ARG A 86 -12.10 -4.99 20.40
N MET A 87 -12.41 -6.06 19.67
CA MET A 87 -11.53 -7.21 19.51
C MET A 87 -10.87 -7.18 18.14
N TYR A 88 -9.55 -7.26 18.09
CA TYR A 88 -8.77 -7.31 16.86
C TYR A 88 -8.29 -8.72 16.59
N VAL A 89 -8.75 -9.32 15.50
CA VAL A 89 -8.49 -10.71 15.14
C VAL A 89 -7.53 -10.77 13.95
N LEU A 90 -6.37 -11.36 14.15
CA LEU A 90 -5.46 -11.69 13.04
C LEU A 90 -5.90 -12.97 12.36
N GLN A 91 -6.08 -12.94 11.04
CA GLN A 91 -6.47 -14.10 10.25
C GLN A 91 -5.99 -14.02 8.80
N ASN A 92 -6.01 -15.16 8.09
CA ASN A 92 -5.82 -15.16 6.63
C ASN A 92 -7.16 -14.88 5.93
N SER A 93 -7.16 -14.03 4.89
CA SER A 93 -8.21 -14.09 3.85
C SER A 93 -7.85 -15.18 2.83
N ASP A 94 -8.71 -15.48 1.85
CA ASP A 94 -8.44 -16.56 0.88
C ASP A 94 -7.34 -16.14 -0.10
N LYS A 95 -7.51 -14.99 -0.74
CA LYS A 95 -6.55 -14.42 -1.70
C LYS A 95 -6.71 -12.91 -1.81
N ALA A 96 -5.67 -12.24 -2.24
CA ALA A 96 -5.74 -10.86 -2.67
C ALA A 96 -5.02 -10.65 -4.00
N VAL A 97 -5.55 -9.76 -4.81
CA VAL A 97 -4.89 -9.25 -6.01
C VAL A 97 -4.59 -7.78 -5.74
N ASN A 98 -3.35 -7.38 -5.97
CA ASN A 98 -2.90 -6.01 -5.83
C ASN A 98 -2.13 -5.59 -7.08
N TYR A 99 -2.48 -4.45 -7.66
CA TYR A 99 -1.87 -4.00 -8.90
C TYR A 99 -1.89 -2.48 -9.00
N GLY A 100 -1.06 -1.95 -9.86
CA GLY A 100 -0.93 -0.51 -9.98
C GLY A 100 0.09 -0.06 -11.00
N LEU A 101 0.29 1.24 -10.99
CA LEU A 101 1.29 1.91 -11.82
C LEU A 101 2.12 2.84 -10.97
N GLU A 102 3.36 3.02 -11.40
CA GLU A 102 4.31 3.94 -10.80
C GLU A 102 4.89 4.82 -11.91
N ALA A 103 5.07 6.11 -11.61
CA ALA A 103 5.72 7.03 -12.51
C ALA A 103 6.67 7.91 -11.72
N ASN A 104 7.91 8.04 -12.19
CA ASN A 104 8.88 8.93 -11.58
C ASN A 104 9.57 9.77 -12.65
N ILE A 105 9.79 11.04 -12.34
CA ILE A 105 10.53 11.96 -13.18
C ILE A 105 11.53 12.74 -12.33
N ARG A 106 12.72 12.93 -12.88
CA ARG A 106 13.73 13.86 -12.39
C ARG A 106 14.22 14.66 -13.58
N LYS A 107 14.14 15.99 -13.47
CA LYS A 107 14.48 16.89 -14.57
C LYS A 107 15.09 18.19 -14.07
N GLN A 108 16.26 18.52 -14.57
CA GLN A 108 16.89 19.83 -14.39
C GLN A 108 16.16 20.88 -15.25
N LEU A 109 15.83 22.05 -14.70
CA LEU A 109 14.96 23.05 -15.34
C LEU A 109 15.68 24.02 -16.28
N GLY A 110 16.99 23.85 -16.49
CA GLY A 110 17.79 24.69 -17.39
C GLY A 110 17.41 24.64 -18.87
N PHE A 111 16.48 23.75 -19.28
CA PHE A 111 15.93 23.75 -20.64
C PHE A 111 14.85 24.81 -20.86
N MET A 112 14.29 25.38 -19.79
CA MET A 112 13.16 26.31 -19.89
C MET A 112 13.59 27.73 -20.26
N THR A 113 14.80 28.14 -19.88
CA THR A 113 15.35 29.49 -20.15
C THR A 113 16.88 29.44 -20.18
N ASP A 114 17.52 30.45 -20.79
CA ASP A 114 18.97 30.65 -20.73
C ASP A 114 19.47 31.19 -19.37
N ALA A 115 18.59 31.31 -18.36
CA ALA A 115 18.97 31.84 -17.07
C ALA A 115 19.76 30.79 -16.27
N ASP A 116 20.97 31.15 -15.84
CA ASP A 116 21.88 30.28 -15.07
C ASP A 116 21.27 29.80 -13.74
N PHE A 117 20.26 30.50 -13.22
CA PHE A 117 19.52 30.05 -12.04
C PHE A 117 18.65 28.80 -12.31
N MET A 118 18.00 28.71 -13.47
CA MET A 118 17.12 27.58 -13.81
C MET A 118 17.90 26.29 -14.04
N SER A 119 19.13 26.40 -14.53
CA SER A 119 20.04 25.25 -14.66
C SER A 119 20.41 24.65 -13.30
N ARG A 120 20.27 25.40 -12.20
CA ARG A 120 20.60 24.96 -10.83
C ARG A 120 19.40 24.38 -10.09
N ILE A 121 18.21 24.39 -10.70
CA ILE A 121 17.00 23.81 -10.12
C ILE A 121 16.75 22.42 -10.72
N GLN A 122 16.61 21.42 -9.86
CA GLN A 122 16.14 20.09 -10.20
C GLN A 122 14.73 19.88 -9.68
N PHE A 123 13.84 19.52 -10.60
CA PHE A 123 12.49 19.04 -10.32
C PHE A 123 12.50 17.52 -10.17
N THR A 124 11.79 17.03 -9.17
CA THR A 124 11.51 15.61 -8.96
C THR A 124 10.02 15.42 -8.72
N ALA A 125 9.45 14.38 -9.30
CA ALA A 125 8.11 13.94 -8.94
C ALA A 125 8.00 12.43 -9.04
N GLY A 126 7.30 11.82 -8.09
CA GLY A 126 6.97 10.41 -8.03
C GLY A 126 5.48 10.25 -7.75
N PHE A 127 4.84 9.34 -8.48
CA PHE A 127 3.44 9.02 -8.33
C PHE A 127 3.23 7.51 -8.35
N THR A 128 2.52 6.99 -7.36
CA THR A 128 2.10 5.59 -7.28
C THR A 128 0.59 5.54 -7.18
N LEU A 129 -0.05 4.72 -8.00
CA LEU A 129 -1.47 4.42 -7.91
C LEU A 129 -1.65 2.93 -7.73
N THR A 130 -2.39 2.57 -6.68
CA THR A 130 -2.55 1.17 -6.28
C THR A 130 -4.01 0.82 -6.11
N ARG A 131 -4.38 -0.38 -6.58
CA ARG A 131 -5.71 -0.97 -6.42
C ARG A 131 -5.55 -2.41 -5.95
N SER A 132 -6.51 -2.85 -5.14
CA SER A 132 -6.57 -4.24 -4.72
C SER A 132 -7.98 -4.76 -4.61
N SER A 133 -8.08 -6.08 -4.68
CA SER A 133 -9.29 -6.84 -4.41
C SER A 133 -8.93 -7.98 -3.48
N VAL A 134 -9.63 -8.07 -2.36
CA VAL A 134 -9.45 -9.15 -1.37
C VAL A 134 -10.66 -10.06 -1.44
N TYR A 135 -10.38 -11.36 -1.47
CA TYR A 135 -11.37 -12.41 -1.50
C TYR A 135 -11.30 -13.17 -0.18
N GLY A 136 -12.45 -13.45 0.37
CA GLY A 136 -12.61 -14.25 1.57
C GLY A 136 -13.99 -14.85 1.61
N LYS A 137 -14.31 -15.54 2.69
CA LYS A 137 -15.60 -16.17 2.87
C LYS A 137 -16.43 -15.42 3.90
N ARG A 138 -17.75 -15.37 3.67
CA ARG A 138 -18.70 -14.83 4.64
C ARG A 138 -19.86 -15.82 4.80
N MET A 139 -20.38 -15.91 6.02
CA MET A 139 -21.62 -16.63 6.26
C MET A 139 -22.79 -15.74 5.84
N VAL A 140 -23.66 -16.26 4.98
CA VAL A 140 -24.90 -15.60 4.57
C VAL A 140 -26.06 -16.47 5.00
N MET A 141 -27.02 -15.87 5.70
CA MET A 141 -28.26 -16.54 6.03
C MET A 141 -29.09 -16.74 4.75
N LYS A 142 -29.40 -17.99 4.44
CA LYS A 142 -30.33 -18.38 3.37
C LYS A 142 -31.67 -18.77 4.02
N ASN A 143 -32.76 -18.75 3.25
CA ASN A 143 -34.11 -19.08 3.72
C ASN A 143 -34.11 -20.34 4.62
N ASN A 144 -34.84 -20.27 5.74
CA ASN A 144 -34.94 -21.27 6.82
C ASN A 144 -33.73 -21.38 7.77
N ASP A 145 -33.18 -20.25 8.23
CA ASP A 145 -32.14 -20.19 9.27
C ASP A 145 -30.83 -20.95 8.95
N GLU A 146 -30.62 -21.31 7.68
CA GLU A 146 -29.40 -22.00 7.25
C GLU A 146 -28.33 -20.96 6.88
N PHE A 147 -27.19 -21.01 7.57
CA PHE A 147 -26.04 -20.19 7.20
C PHE A 147 -25.18 -20.93 6.18
N VAL A 148 -25.06 -20.35 4.99
CA VAL A 148 -24.22 -20.88 3.91
C VAL A 148 -22.97 -20.02 3.76
N GLU A 149 -21.82 -20.67 3.74
CA GLU A 149 -20.55 -20.02 3.45
C GLU A 149 -20.52 -19.62 1.97
N THR A 150 -20.40 -18.31 1.70
CA THR A 150 -20.38 -17.77 0.34
C THR A 150 -19.11 -16.96 0.13
N GLU A 151 -18.54 -17.04 -1.08
CA GLU A 151 -17.42 -16.18 -1.46
C GLU A 151 -17.81 -14.69 -1.43
N SER A 152 -16.91 -13.88 -0.91
CA SER A 152 -17.03 -12.44 -0.88
C SER A 152 -15.79 -11.80 -1.47
N MET A 153 -16.00 -10.75 -2.25
CA MET A 153 -14.93 -9.95 -2.85
C MET A 153 -15.12 -8.50 -2.44
N GLN A 154 -14.06 -7.89 -1.91
CA GLN A 154 -14.03 -6.49 -1.53
C GLN A 154 -12.98 -5.76 -2.36
N LYS A 155 -13.40 -4.72 -3.10
CA LYS A 155 -12.50 -3.80 -3.81
C LYS A 155 -12.06 -2.70 -2.84
N ARG A 156 -10.94 -2.94 -2.15
CA ARG A 156 -10.37 -2.03 -1.15
C ARG A 156 -8.85 -2.13 -1.14
N PRO A 157 -8.12 -1.12 -0.65
CA PRO A 157 -6.70 -1.26 -0.31
C PRO A 157 -6.47 -2.45 0.62
N LEU A 158 -5.29 -3.05 0.59
CA LEU A 158 -4.85 -3.95 1.65
C LEU A 158 -4.65 -3.17 2.96
N SER A 159 -4.70 -3.84 4.11
CA SER A 159 -4.35 -3.20 5.38
C SER A 159 -2.95 -2.58 5.31
N GLY A 160 -2.82 -1.32 5.72
CA GLY A 160 -1.59 -0.53 5.61
C GLY A 160 -1.31 0.03 4.21
N GLN A 161 -2.17 -0.19 3.22
CA GLN A 161 -1.94 0.31 1.87
C GLN A 161 -2.62 1.66 1.62
N MET A 162 -1.87 2.56 0.96
CA MET A 162 -2.41 3.80 0.41
C MET A 162 -2.85 3.59 -1.04
N PRO A 163 -4.04 4.07 -1.44
CA PRO A 163 -4.54 3.92 -2.81
C PRO A 163 -3.79 4.77 -3.83
N TYR A 164 -3.14 5.85 -3.37
CA TYR A 164 -2.18 6.62 -4.16
C TYR A 164 -1.18 7.33 -3.26
N LEU A 165 -0.02 7.66 -3.82
CA LEU A 165 1.03 8.47 -3.21
C LEU A 165 1.58 9.43 -4.27
N LEU A 166 1.80 10.68 -3.90
CA LEU A 166 2.41 11.72 -4.72
C LEU A 166 3.52 12.37 -3.91
N ASN A 167 4.72 12.43 -4.48
CA ASN A 167 5.86 13.14 -3.92
C ASN A 167 6.38 14.10 -5.00
N VAL A 168 6.58 15.36 -4.67
CA VAL A 168 7.07 16.40 -5.57
C VAL A 168 8.16 17.16 -4.86
N GLY A 169 9.27 17.43 -5.53
CA GLY A 169 10.41 18.11 -4.95
C GLY A 169 11.03 19.11 -5.91
N LEU A 170 11.45 20.24 -5.37
CA LEU A 170 12.31 21.20 -6.04
C LEU A 170 13.59 21.34 -5.22
N ASN A 171 14.72 21.07 -5.84
CA ASN A 171 16.03 21.28 -5.24
C ASN A 171 16.78 22.34 -6.02
N TYR A 172 17.25 23.39 -5.33
CA TYR A 172 18.20 24.35 -5.85
C TYR A 172 19.59 24.01 -5.28
N SER A 173 20.59 23.93 -6.14
CA SER A 173 21.97 23.63 -5.75
C SER A 173 22.97 24.56 -6.42
N ASP A 174 23.71 25.29 -5.61
CA ASP A 174 24.87 26.11 -5.99
C ASP A 174 26.01 25.86 -4.99
N LYS A 175 27.23 26.30 -5.32
CA LYS A 175 28.44 26.20 -4.50
C LYS A 175 28.23 26.71 -3.07
N ASN A 176 27.42 27.76 -2.91
CA ASN A 176 27.23 28.44 -1.62
C ASN A 176 25.85 28.21 -0.98
N LEU A 177 24.88 27.67 -1.73
CA LEU A 177 23.50 27.52 -1.27
C LEU A 177 22.88 26.24 -1.81
N ASN A 178 22.32 25.44 -0.90
CA ASN A 178 21.45 24.33 -1.24
C ASN A 178 20.10 24.55 -0.55
N ALA A 179 19.02 24.52 -1.33
CA ALA A 179 17.66 24.64 -0.83
C ALA A 179 16.82 23.50 -1.40
N ASN A 180 15.88 22.99 -0.61
CA ASN A 180 14.98 21.92 -1.02
C ASN A 180 13.57 22.19 -0.50
N ILE A 181 12.58 22.00 -1.35
CA ILE A 181 11.16 22.09 -1.05
C ILE A 181 10.55 20.74 -1.45
N LEU A 182 9.87 20.07 -0.51
CA LEU A 182 9.32 18.72 -0.71
C LEU A 182 7.85 18.68 -0.34
N PHE A 183 7.00 18.46 -1.32
CA PHE A 183 5.58 18.22 -1.12
C PHE A 183 5.26 16.73 -1.20
N ASN A 184 4.66 16.17 -0.14
CA ASN A 184 4.20 14.79 -0.13
C ASN A 184 2.70 14.75 0.14
N ARG A 185 1.98 13.88 -0.58
CA ARG A 185 0.55 13.66 -0.41
C ARG A 185 0.20 12.19 -0.57
N SER A 186 -0.50 11.63 0.41
CA SER A 186 -1.04 10.27 0.33
C SER A 186 -2.56 10.24 0.33
N GLY A 187 -3.12 9.17 -0.24
CA GLY A 187 -4.54 8.84 -0.04
C GLY A 187 -4.82 8.31 1.37
N ARG A 188 -6.12 8.13 1.67
CA ARG A 188 -6.58 7.47 2.90
C ARG A 188 -6.04 6.05 2.96
N GLN A 189 -5.23 5.74 3.97
CA GLN A 189 -4.67 4.41 4.17
C GLN A 189 -5.69 3.56 4.93
N LEU A 190 -5.99 2.35 4.44
CA LEU A 190 -6.82 1.42 5.20
C LEU A 190 -6.03 0.97 6.43
N PHE A 191 -6.52 1.33 7.62
CA PHE A 191 -5.81 1.08 8.86
C PHE A 191 -6.28 -0.21 9.50
N VAL A 192 -7.58 -0.33 9.76
CA VAL A 192 -8.18 -1.53 10.34
C VAL A 192 -9.40 -1.96 9.54
N LEU A 193 -9.52 -3.27 9.30
CA LEU A 193 -10.72 -3.83 8.68
C LEU A 193 -11.83 -3.93 9.71
N GLY A 194 -12.95 -3.24 9.51
CA GLY A 194 -14.18 -3.57 10.23
C GLY A 194 -14.75 -4.93 9.85
N GLU A 195 -15.64 -5.45 10.70
CA GLU A 195 -16.41 -6.68 10.47
C GLU A 195 -17.19 -6.64 9.14
N ASN A 196 -17.63 -5.46 8.74
CA ASN A 196 -18.20 -5.20 7.42
C ASN A 196 -17.48 -4.02 6.72
N ALA A 197 -17.82 -3.81 5.45
CA ALA A 197 -17.19 -2.77 4.63
C ALA A 197 -17.42 -1.34 5.18
N TYR A 198 -18.50 -1.12 5.95
CA TYR A 198 -18.81 0.17 6.56
C TYR A 198 -17.98 0.44 7.81
N GLY A 199 -17.55 -0.61 8.53
CA GLY A 199 -16.70 -0.51 9.72
C GLY A 199 -15.21 -0.36 9.43
N HIS A 200 -14.80 -0.24 8.16
CA HIS A 200 -13.40 -0.04 7.81
C HIS A 200 -12.89 1.32 8.32
N GLU A 201 -11.82 1.28 9.10
CA GLU A 201 -11.17 2.47 9.63
C GLU A 201 -10.02 2.89 8.71
N TYR A 202 -9.98 4.16 8.36
CA TYR A 202 -8.96 4.73 7.50
C TYR A 202 -8.17 5.79 8.24
N ARG A 203 -6.84 5.75 8.12
CA ARG A 203 -6.00 6.88 8.49
C ARG A 203 -6.20 8.00 7.48
N ALA A 204 -6.25 9.23 8.01
CA ALA A 204 -6.42 10.44 7.21
C ALA A 204 -5.29 10.56 6.15
N PRO A 205 -5.55 11.24 5.02
CA PRO A 205 -4.51 11.61 4.07
C PRO A 205 -3.38 12.34 4.79
N PHE A 206 -2.14 11.98 4.49
CA PHE A 206 -0.98 12.72 4.95
C PHE A 206 -0.61 13.76 3.89
N ASN A 207 -0.44 15.01 4.31
CA ASN A 207 0.11 16.08 3.49
C ASN A 207 1.28 16.70 4.25
N SER A 208 2.45 16.81 3.62
CA SER A 208 3.58 17.58 4.14
C SER A 208 4.13 18.51 3.06
N LEU A 209 4.70 19.64 3.48
CA LEU A 209 5.47 20.56 2.65
C LEU A 209 6.85 20.78 3.27
#